data_AF-A0A1W9TM21-F1
#
_entry.id   AF-A0A1W9TM21-F1
#
_cell.length_a   1.000
_cell.length_b   1.000
_cell.length_c   1.000
_cell.angle_alpha   90.00
_cell.angle_beta   90.00
_cell.angle_gamma   90.00
#
_symmetry.space_group_name_H-M   'P 1'
#
loop_
_entity.id
_entity.type
_entity.pdbx_description
1 polymer ?
#
loop_
_entity_poly.entity_id
_entity_poly.type
_entity_poly.pdbx_seq_one_letter_code
_entity_poly.pdbx_strand_id
1 'polypeptide(L)'
;MIKRINLYSLDYMDYILENISYHKSFLDELKPLFLATIPEHLENVGEALFHYIDNKGILTISKKDFMKKYSVSKKDYDILIQTLKDFGPVGFAEESLEKAMKVREKHGEKGLPLSSLETDKNVIYINAKPDVVFFEKNNEVKWEINIPKIPEIDEIYLKNLKCIKEKNLKRYIEKEMEKLYIIKNAINKRKEYLNVLAELMIKENLEFLKTGLNPKRLGIREAAKILNISPSTVSRSVSSKYFMNLKKVTLPFASVFNTKESQLNEKEFIFDFIKKHMDISDSKLSKMIDEELNIKISRRTVNKYKNQIKRGM
;
A
#
# COMPACT_ATOMS: atom_id res chain seq x y z
N MET A 1 37.39 -20.50 10.80
CA MET A 1 36.17 -20.26 11.61
C MET A 1 35.07 -19.77 10.67
N ILE A 2 34.28 -20.70 10.13
CA ILE A 2 33.26 -20.41 9.11
C ILE A 2 32.03 -19.85 9.84
N LYS A 3 31.68 -18.60 9.54
CA LYS A 3 30.45 -17.96 10.02
C LYS A 3 29.26 -18.76 9.48
N ARG A 4 28.49 -19.39 10.38
CA ARG A 4 27.20 -19.99 10.07
C ARG A 4 26.29 -18.91 9.46
N ILE A 5 25.95 -19.09 8.20
CA ILE A 5 24.83 -18.40 7.55
C ILE A 5 23.58 -19.03 8.18
N ASN A 6 22.89 -18.29 9.04
CA ASN A 6 21.55 -18.68 9.49
C ASN A 6 20.61 -18.57 8.29
N LEU A 7 20.28 -19.70 7.69
CA LEU A 7 19.14 -19.81 6.79
C LEU A 7 17.87 -19.51 7.59
N TYR A 8 17.17 -18.44 7.21
CA TYR A 8 15.88 -18.08 7.79
C TYR A 8 14.88 -19.24 7.54
N SER A 9 14.18 -19.67 8.59
CA SER A 9 13.17 -20.73 8.51
C SER A 9 12.02 -20.27 7.59
N LEU A 10 11.49 -21.20 6.78
CA LEU A 10 10.34 -20.92 5.90
C LEU A 10 9.17 -20.29 6.68
N ASP A 11 8.94 -20.72 7.91
CA ASP A 11 7.90 -20.18 8.81
C ASP A 11 8.02 -18.66 9.07
N TYR A 12 9.23 -18.08 9.04
CA TYR A 12 9.44 -16.65 9.25
C TYR A 12 9.09 -15.82 8.01
N MET A 13 9.31 -16.39 6.82
CA MET A 13 8.87 -15.79 5.56
C MET A 13 7.35 -15.86 5.45
N ASP A 14 6.73 -16.98 5.83
CA ASP A 14 5.27 -17.14 5.88
C ASP A 14 4.61 -16.16 6.85
N TYR A 15 5.23 -15.92 8.01
CA TYR A 15 4.77 -14.92 8.97
C TYR A 15 4.88 -13.47 8.46
N ILE A 16 5.93 -13.14 7.70
CA ILE A 16 6.09 -11.83 7.05
C ILE A 16 5.04 -11.65 5.95
N LEU A 17 4.74 -12.71 5.20
CA LEU A 17 3.73 -12.72 4.14
C LEU A 17 2.31 -12.45 4.68
N GLU A 18 1.99 -12.96 5.86
CA GLU A 18 0.67 -12.79 6.48
C GLU A 18 0.40 -11.38 7.05
N ASN A 19 1.44 -10.59 7.35
CA ASN A 19 1.30 -9.35 8.14
C ASN A 19 1.59 -8.05 7.35
N ILE A 20 1.79 -8.10 6.04
CA ILE A 20 2.17 -6.95 5.18
C ILE A 20 1.10 -6.64 4.09
N SER A 21 0.02 -7.41 4.02
CA SER A 21 -0.96 -7.34 2.93
C SER A 21 -1.88 -6.11 3.01
N TYR A 22 -1.87 -5.28 1.97
CA TYR A 22 -3.05 -4.56 1.53
C TYR A 22 -3.71 -5.40 0.44
N HIS A 23 -5.01 -5.66 0.54
CA HIS A 23 -5.74 -6.45 -0.43
C HIS A 23 -5.91 -5.65 -1.73
N LYS A 24 -5.22 -6.08 -2.79
CA LYS A 24 -5.46 -5.62 -4.15
C LYS A 24 -5.88 -6.83 -4.98
N SER A 25 -7.05 -6.76 -5.61
CA SER A 25 -7.57 -7.90 -6.38
C SER A 25 -6.75 -8.10 -7.66
N PHE A 26 -6.80 -9.30 -8.24
CA PHE A 26 -6.20 -9.55 -9.56
C PHE A 26 -6.75 -8.57 -10.61
N LEU A 27 -8.03 -8.22 -10.48
CA LEU A 27 -8.70 -7.24 -11.33
C LEU A 27 -8.08 -5.84 -11.20
N ASP A 28 -7.70 -5.41 -9.99
CA ASP A 28 -7.07 -4.10 -9.77
C ASP A 28 -5.62 -4.04 -10.31
N GLU A 29 -4.93 -5.18 -10.39
CA GLU A 29 -3.62 -5.29 -11.05
C GLU A 29 -3.75 -5.30 -12.57
N LEU A 30 -4.73 -6.03 -13.08
CA LEU A 30 -4.97 -6.20 -14.51
C LEU A 30 -5.47 -4.90 -15.17
N LYS A 31 -6.34 -4.16 -14.48
CA LYS A 31 -7.00 -2.96 -15.01
C LYS A 31 -6.07 -1.96 -15.70
N PRO A 32 -4.95 -1.48 -15.09
CA PRO A 32 -4.06 -0.53 -15.76
C PRO A 32 -3.41 -1.09 -17.03
N LEU A 33 -3.04 -2.38 -17.04
CA LEU A 33 -2.44 -3.03 -18.21
C LEU A 33 -3.46 -3.20 -19.33
N PHE A 34 -4.68 -3.59 -18.98
CA PHE A 34 -5.79 -3.72 -19.89
C PHE A 34 -6.14 -2.37 -20.55
N LEU A 35 -6.31 -1.31 -19.75
CA LEU A 35 -6.65 0.02 -20.27
C LEU A 35 -5.57 0.59 -21.18
N ALA A 36 -4.29 0.29 -20.91
CA ALA A 36 -3.18 0.68 -21.78
C ALA A 36 -3.13 -0.07 -23.12
N THR A 37 -3.80 -1.21 -23.24
CA THR A 37 -3.75 -2.09 -24.42
C THR A 37 -4.93 -1.88 -25.38
N ILE A 38 -6.09 -1.45 -24.86
CA ILE A 38 -7.29 -1.26 -25.66
C ILE A 38 -7.29 0.10 -26.40
N PRO A 39 -8.07 0.24 -27.49
CA PRO A 39 -8.25 1.53 -28.17
C PRO A 39 -8.81 2.62 -27.24
N GLU A 40 -8.31 3.85 -27.37
CA GLU A 40 -8.69 5.01 -26.54
C GLU A 40 -10.21 5.24 -26.46
N HIS A 41 -10.93 5.08 -27.58
CA HIS A 41 -12.39 5.24 -27.62
C HIS A 41 -13.17 4.20 -26.79
N LEU A 42 -12.50 3.12 -26.35
CA LEU A 42 -13.08 2.07 -25.51
C LEU A 42 -12.66 2.17 -24.04
N GLU A 43 -11.80 3.13 -23.65
CA GLU A 43 -11.22 3.20 -22.31
C GLU A 43 -12.29 3.26 -21.21
N ASN A 44 -13.28 4.17 -21.34
CA ASN A 44 -14.37 4.33 -20.37
C ASN A 44 -15.26 3.08 -20.26
N VAL A 45 -15.51 2.42 -21.39
CA VAL A 45 -16.33 1.19 -21.44
C VAL A 45 -15.55 0.00 -20.88
N GLY A 46 -14.25 -0.07 -21.19
CA GLY A 46 -13.32 -1.06 -20.70
C GLY A 46 -13.15 -0.97 -19.19
N GLU A 47 -13.06 0.25 -18.63
CA GLU A 47 -13.07 0.46 -17.19
C GLU A 47 -14.38 -0.04 -16.55
N ALA A 48 -15.53 0.28 -17.16
CA ALA A 48 -16.82 -0.15 -16.65
C ALA A 48 -17.00 -1.67 -16.66
N LEU A 49 -16.35 -2.38 -17.59
CA LEU A 49 -16.42 -3.83 -17.73
C LEU A 49 -15.90 -4.57 -16.50
N PHE A 50 -14.90 -4.02 -15.79
CA PHE A 50 -14.33 -4.62 -14.58
C PHE A 50 -15.34 -4.73 -13.43
N HIS A 51 -16.36 -3.85 -13.41
CA HIS A 51 -17.43 -3.93 -12.41
C HIS A 51 -18.39 -5.11 -12.63
N TYR A 52 -18.33 -5.76 -13.79
CA TYR A 52 -19.14 -6.92 -14.11
C TYR A 52 -18.37 -8.24 -14.06
N ILE A 53 -17.15 -8.26 -13.54
CA ILE A 53 -16.39 -9.49 -13.32
C ILE A 53 -16.51 -9.84 -11.84
N ASP A 54 -16.99 -11.05 -11.53
CA ASP A 54 -17.08 -11.52 -10.15
C ASP A 54 -15.71 -11.99 -9.60
N ASN A 55 -15.67 -12.35 -8.32
CA ASN A 55 -14.50 -12.90 -7.63
C ASN A 55 -14.07 -14.30 -8.11
N LYS A 56 -14.72 -14.84 -9.15
CA LYS A 56 -14.32 -16.09 -9.81
C LYS A 56 -13.75 -15.82 -11.20
N GLY A 57 -13.77 -14.56 -11.64
CA GLY A 57 -13.34 -14.15 -12.97
C GLY A 57 -14.40 -14.33 -14.04
N ILE A 58 -15.69 -14.40 -13.66
CA ILE A 58 -16.81 -14.67 -14.56
C ILE A 58 -17.60 -13.38 -14.79
N LEU A 59 -18.05 -13.16 -16.03
CA LEU A 59 -18.88 -12.03 -16.39
C LEU A 59 -20.30 -12.21 -15.83
N THR A 60 -20.76 -11.24 -15.05
CA THR A 60 -22.08 -11.21 -14.43
C THR A 60 -23.15 -10.58 -15.32
N ILE A 61 -22.74 -9.89 -16.39
CA ILE A 61 -23.61 -9.26 -17.38
C ILE A 61 -23.59 -10.03 -18.71
N SER A 62 -24.75 -10.16 -19.35
CA SER A 62 -24.82 -10.79 -20.66
C SER A 62 -24.24 -9.89 -21.76
N LYS A 63 -23.68 -10.50 -22.81
CA LYS A 63 -23.19 -9.77 -24.00
C LYS A 63 -24.23 -8.80 -24.57
N LYS A 64 -25.48 -9.24 -24.68
CA LYS A 64 -26.58 -8.44 -25.24
C LYS A 64 -26.87 -7.21 -24.36
N ASP A 65 -26.90 -7.39 -23.05
CA ASP A 65 -27.23 -6.32 -22.12
C ASP A 65 -26.08 -5.32 -22.00
N PHE A 66 -24.83 -5.79 -21.99
CA PHE A 66 -23.66 -4.91 -21.97
C PHE A 66 -23.58 -4.05 -23.23
N MET A 67 -23.72 -4.66 -24.41
CA MET A 67 -23.71 -3.94 -25.69
C MET A 67 -24.84 -2.90 -25.77
N LYS A 68 -26.05 -3.24 -25.30
CA LYS A 68 -27.18 -2.32 -25.28
C LYS A 68 -26.97 -1.16 -24.30
N LYS A 69 -26.43 -1.44 -23.10
CA LYS A 69 -26.23 -0.44 -22.05
C LYS A 69 -25.19 0.61 -22.41
N TYR A 70 -24.09 0.18 -23.04
CA TYR A 70 -22.97 1.06 -23.37
C TYR A 70 -22.92 1.45 -24.85
N SER A 71 -23.92 1.04 -25.66
CA SER A 71 -23.99 1.30 -27.10
C SER A 71 -22.74 0.88 -27.87
N VAL A 72 -22.21 -0.30 -27.55
CA VAL A 72 -20.93 -0.83 -28.07
C VAL A 72 -21.19 -1.76 -29.25
N SER A 73 -20.38 -1.66 -30.30
CA SER A 73 -20.49 -2.55 -31.45
C SER A 73 -20.07 -3.99 -31.09
N LYS A 74 -20.52 -4.99 -31.88
CA LYS A 74 -20.11 -6.38 -31.66
C LYS A 74 -18.60 -6.54 -31.74
N LYS A 75 -17.97 -5.83 -32.68
CA LYS A 75 -16.52 -5.88 -32.92
C LYS A 75 -15.75 -5.35 -31.72
N ASP A 76 -16.18 -4.22 -31.16
CA ASP A 76 -15.51 -3.59 -30.04
C ASP A 76 -15.70 -4.39 -28.75
N TYR A 77 -16.89 -4.97 -28.55
CA TYR A 77 -17.12 -5.92 -27.46
C TYR A 77 -16.18 -7.14 -27.56
N ASP A 78 -16.05 -7.71 -28.76
CA ASP A 78 -15.18 -8.86 -28.98
C ASP A 78 -13.71 -8.52 -28.73
N ILE A 79 -13.25 -7.29 -29.06
CA ILE A 79 -11.91 -6.79 -28.69
C ILE A 79 -11.75 -6.76 -27.16
N LEU A 80 -12.68 -6.12 -26.44
CA LEU A 80 -12.61 -6.01 -24.97
C LEU A 80 -12.53 -7.38 -24.29
N ILE A 81 -13.39 -8.32 -24.70
CA ILE A 81 -13.42 -9.66 -24.10
C ILE A 81 -12.17 -10.46 -24.48
N GLN A 82 -11.71 -10.39 -25.72
CA GLN A 82 -10.53 -11.13 -26.13
C GLN A 82 -9.29 -10.61 -25.39
N THR A 83 -9.12 -9.29 -25.29
CA THR A 83 -8.01 -8.68 -24.54
C THR A 83 -8.05 -9.10 -23.06
N LEU A 84 -9.23 -9.14 -22.42
CA LEU A 84 -9.34 -9.64 -21.04
C LEU A 84 -8.91 -11.12 -20.93
N LYS A 85 -9.34 -11.96 -21.87
CA LYS A 85 -8.99 -13.38 -21.90
C LYS A 85 -7.49 -13.61 -22.11
N ASP A 86 -6.85 -12.78 -22.93
CA ASP A 86 -5.42 -12.89 -23.23
C ASP A 86 -4.54 -12.55 -22.02
N PHE A 87 -5.00 -11.62 -21.16
CA PHE A 87 -4.31 -11.27 -19.92
C PHE A 87 -4.72 -12.12 -18.70
N GLY A 88 -5.84 -12.84 -18.79
CA GLY A 88 -6.37 -13.66 -17.71
C GLY A 88 -5.94 -15.13 -17.78
N PRO A 89 -6.15 -15.89 -16.69
CA PRO A 89 -5.98 -17.35 -16.72
C PRO A 89 -7.03 -18.02 -17.62
N VAL A 90 -6.82 -19.28 -17.97
CA VAL A 90 -7.75 -20.02 -18.84
C VAL A 90 -9.17 -20.02 -18.25
N GLY A 91 -10.18 -19.71 -19.07
CA GLY A 91 -11.57 -19.63 -18.62
C GLY A 91 -11.95 -18.35 -17.86
N PHE A 92 -11.04 -17.37 -17.75
CA PHE A 92 -11.34 -16.02 -17.28
C PHE A 92 -12.20 -15.24 -18.28
N ALA A 93 -12.98 -14.28 -17.78
CA ALA A 93 -13.89 -13.42 -18.56
C ALA A 93 -14.85 -14.21 -19.46
N GLU A 94 -15.27 -15.40 -19.01
CA GLU A 94 -16.33 -16.17 -19.68
C GLU A 94 -17.72 -15.73 -19.20
N GLU A 95 -18.73 -15.96 -20.05
CA GLU A 95 -20.13 -15.57 -19.81
C GLU A 95 -20.84 -16.46 -18.80
N SER A 96 -20.24 -17.58 -18.40
CA SER A 96 -20.77 -18.47 -17.38
C SER A 96 -19.68 -19.37 -16.80
N LEU A 97 -19.91 -19.81 -15.56
CA LEU A 97 -19.03 -20.75 -14.89
C LEU A 97 -18.94 -22.09 -15.64
N GLU A 98 -20.04 -22.58 -16.20
CA GLU A 98 -20.03 -23.85 -16.95
C GLU A 98 -19.12 -23.78 -18.18
N LYS A 99 -19.16 -22.67 -18.91
CA LYS A 99 -18.30 -22.42 -20.07
C LYS A 99 -16.83 -22.30 -19.65
N ALA A 100 -16.56 -21.56 -18.59
CA ALA A 100 -15.21 -21.43 -18.01
C ALA A 100 -14.61 -22.80 -17.67
N MET A 101 -15.38 -23.65 -16.97
CA MET A 101 -14.92 -24.99 -16.58
C MET A 101 -14.64 -25.88 -17.79
N LYS A 102 -15.51 -25.89 -18.80
CA LYS A 102 -15.29 -26.65 -20.05
C LYS A 102 -14.02 -26.22 -20.79
N VAL A 103 -13.74 -24.91 -20.82
CA VAL A 103 -12.51 -24.40 -21.46
C VAL A 103 -11.28 -24.83 -20.66
N ARG A 104 -11.35 -24.75 -19.33
CA ARG A 104 -10.25 -25.16 -18.43
C ARG A 104 -9.94 -26.65 -18.52
N GLU A 105 -10.96 -27.51 -18.50
CA GLU A 105 -10.81 -28.96 -18.67
C GLU A 105 -10.10 -29.34 -19.98
N LYS A 106 -10.46 -28.67 -21.08
CA LYS A 106 -9.80 -28.87 -22.38
C LYS A 106 -8.31 -28.49 -22.37
N HIS A 107 -7.92 -27.55 -21.53
CA HIS A 107 -6.53 -27.12 -21.36
C HIS A 107 -5.81 -27.87 -20.24
N GLY A 108 -6.46 -28.87 -19.61
CA GLY A 108 -5.88 -29.64 -18.51
C GLY A 108 -5.83 -28.89 -17.17
N GLU A 109 -6.52 -27.75 -17.05
CA GLU A 109 -6.58 -26.97 -15.82
C GLU A 109 -7.76 -27.38 -14.94
N LYS A 110 -7.53 -27.37 -13.61
CA LYS A 110 -8.56 -27.67 -12.59
C LYS A 110 -8.84 -26.42 -11.74
N GLY A 111 -9.97 -26.38 -11.04
CA GLY A 111 -10.37 -25.25 -10.18
C GLY A 111 -10.97 -24.06 -10.94
N LEU A 112 -11.31 -22.99 -10.21
CA LEU A 112 -11.90 -21.77 -10.77
C LEU A 112 -10.83 -20.91 -11.45
N PRO A 113 -11.17 -20.09 -12.47
CA PRO A 113 -10.20 -19.25 -13.18
C PRO A 113 -9.32 -18.43 -12.24
N LEU A 114 -9.91 -17.74 -11.27
CA LEU A 114 -9.17 -16.92 -10.31
C LEU A 114 -8.76 -17.64 -9.03
N SER A 115 -9.08 -18.92 -8.81
CA SER A 115 -8.79 -19.57 -7.51
C SER A 115 -7.31 -19.63 -7.11
N SER A 116 -6.38 -19.56 -8.07
CA SER A 116 -4.93 -19.48 -7.81
C SER A 116 -4.38 -18.06 -7.79
N LEU A 117 -5.17 -17.06 -8.21
CA LEU A 117 -4.78 -15.64 -8.35
C LEU A 117 -5.57 -14.71 -7.43
N GLU A 118 -6.67 -15.20 -6.87
CA GLU A 118 -7.51 -14.63 -5.82
C GLU A 118 -7.59 -15.67 -4.72
N THR A 119 -6.50 -15.79 -3.98
CA THR A 119 -6.58 -16.38 -2.65
C THR A 119 -6.94 -15.25 -1.68
N ASP A 120 -7.52 -15.56 -0.53
CA ASP A 120 -7.60 -14.61 0.60
C ASP A 120 -6.20 -14.07 1.03
N LYS A 121 -5.12 -14.53 0.38
CA LYS A 121 -3.72 -14.15 0.52
C LYS A 121 -3.09 -13.76 -0.83
N ASN A 122 -3.69 -12.84 -1.57
CA ASN A 122 -2.99 -12.15 -2.67
C ASN A 122 -1.88 -11.26 -2.11
N VAL A 123 -0.70 -11.84 -1.89
CA VAL A 123 0.45 -11.16 -1.31
C VAL A 123 1.33 -10.59 -2.42
N ILE A 124 1.19 -9.29 -2.68
CA ILE A 124 2.20 -8.52 -3.40
C ILE A 124 3.34 -8.21 -2.41
N TYR A 125 4.57 -8.58 -2.78
CA TYR A 125 5.77 -8.29 -2.00
C TYR A 125 6.02 -6.77 -1.95
N ILE A 126 5.91 -6.15 -0.77
CA ILE A 126 6.52 -4.84 -0.53
C ILE A 126 8.04 -5.07 -0.55
N ASN A 127 8.67 -4.88 -1.71
CA ASN A 127 10.12 -4.90 -1.85
C ASN A 127 10.77 -3.61 -1.31
N ALA A 128 10.10 -2.89 -0.39
CA ALA A 128 10.62 -1.70 0.24
C ALA A 128 11.35 -2.11 1.53
N LYS A 129 12.68 -2.09 1.47
CA LYS A 129 13.49 -2.09 2.69
C LYS A 129 12.98 -0.94 3.59
N PRO A 130 12.48 -1.22 4.81
CA PRO A 130 11.84 -0.21 5.65
C PRO A 130 12.78 0.98 5.87
N ASP A 131 12.22 2.18 5.92
CA ASP A 131 12.98 3.41 6.14
C ASP A 131 13.49 3.51 7.58
N VAL A 132 12.72 2.99 8.53
CA VAL A 132 13.05 2.94 9.95
C VAL A 132 12.79 1.54 10.49
N VAL A 133 13.74 0.99 11.25
CA VAL A 133 13.61 -0.32 11.89
C VAL A 133 13.73 -0.14 13.39
N PHE A 134 12.67 -0.47 14.13
CA PHE A 134 12.70 -0.47 15.59
C PHE A 134 13.19 -1.82 16.12
N PHE A 135 13.94 -1.79 17.22
CA PHE A 135 14.44 -2.98 17.92
C PHE A 135 14.65 -2.70 19.41
N GLU A 136 14.62 -3.74 20.23
CA GLU A 136 14.94 -3.63 21.65
C GLU A 136 16.44 -3.85 21.88
N LYS A 137 17.04 -3.00 22.69
CA LYS A 137 18.42 -3.13 23.17
C LYS A 137 18.51 -2.59 24.59
N ASN A 138 18.99 -3.41 25.53
CA ASN A 138 19.12 -3.06 26.96
C ASN A 138 17.79 -2.58 27.58
N ASN A 139 16.68 -3.28 27.30
CA ASN A 139 15.31 -2.91 27.72
C ASN A 139 14.81 -1.54 27.21
N GLU A 140 15.52 -0.91 26.28
CA GLU A 140 15.08 0.32 25.61
C GLU A 140 14.75 0.04 24.14
N VAL A 141 13.72 0.71 23.64
CA VAL A 141 13.39 0.70 22.21
C VAL A 141 14.30 1.67 21.48
N LYS A 142 15.06 1.16 20.52
CA LYS A 142 15.94 1.93 19.63
C LYS A 142 15.51 1.74 18.19
N TRP A 143 16.09 2.54 17.30
CA TRP A 143 15.81 2.47 15.87
C TRP A 143 17.07 2.58 15.03
N GLU A 144 16.99 2.04 13.82
CA GLU A 144 17.98 2.21 12.76
C GLU A 144 17.29 2.81 11.54
N ILE A 145 17.94 3.78 10.90
CA ILE A 145 17.43 4.39 9.66
C ILE A 145 18.14 3.77 8.48
N ASN A 146 17.35 3.32 7.51
CA ASN A 146 17.85 2.85 6.25
C ASN A 146 18.19 4.05 5.34
N ILE A 147 19.49 4.31 5.17
CA ILE A 147 20.01 5.37 4.30
C ILE A 147 20.64 4.71 3.07
N PRO A 148 20.41 5.23 1.85
CA PRO A 148 21.14 4.77 0.69
C PRO A 148 22.64 4.98 0.89
N LYS A 149 23.44 3.96 0.58
CA LYS A 149 24.90 4.09 0.56
C LYS A 149 25.29 5.00 -0.61
N ILE A 150 25.94 6.12 -0.30
CA ILE A 150 26.52 7.00 -1.32
C ILE A 150 27.98 6.57 -1.50
N PRO A 151 28.47 6.44 -2.74
CA PRO A 151 29.91 6.26 -2.97
C PRO A 151 30.69 7.44 -2.39
N GLU A 152 31.70 7.15 -1.58
CA GLU A 152 32.62 8.17 -1.08
C GLU A 152 33.63 8.53 -2.18
N ILE A 153 33.90 9.82 -2.35
CA ILE A 153 34.94 10.29 -3.25
C ILE A 153 36.28 10.14 -2.54
N ASP A 154 37.21 9.45 -3.17
CA ASP A 154 38.58 9.27 -2.69
C ASP A 154 39.27 10.63 -2.44
N GLU A 155 39.95 10.76 -1.29
CA GLU A 155 40.72 11.95 -0.93
C GLU A 155 41.80 12.29 -1.96
N ILE A 156 42.39 11.27 -2.60
CA ILE A 156 43.40 11.43 -3.65
C ILE A 156 42.77 12.14 -4.86
N TYR A 157 41.54 11.77 -5.21
CA TYR A 157 40.80 12.44 -6.28
C TYR A 157 40.52 13.90 -5.92
N LEU A 158 40.02 14.18 -4.71
CA LEU A 158 39.78 15.55 -4.24
C LEU A 158 41.04 16.41 -4.23
N LYS A 159 42.19 15.84 -3.87
CA LYS A 159 43.49 16.52 -3.87
C LYS A 159 43.96 16.83 -5.29
N ASN A 160 43.80 15.88 -6.21
CA ASN A 160 44.13 16.08 -7.62
C ASN A 160 43.25 17.14 -8.28
N LEU A 161 41.96 17.24 -7.92
CA LEU A 161 41.06 18.29 -8.42
C LEU A 161 41.52 19.71 -8.03
N LYS A 162 42.11 19.88 -6.84
CA LYS A 162 42.62 21.19 -6.37
C LYS A 162 43.85 21.66 -7.16
N CYS A 163 44.59 20.74 -7.76
CA CYS A 163 45.81 21.02 -8.52
C CYS A 163 45.56 21.35 -10.00
N ILE A 164 44.31 21.25 -10.48
CA ILE A 164 43.95 21.55 -11.88
C ILE A 164 44.04 23.06 -12.12
N LYS A 165 44.92 23.45 -13.05
CA LYS A 165 45.16 24.85 -13.44
C LYS A 165 44.25 25.34 -14.57
N GLU A 166 43.69 24.43 -15.36
CA GLU A 166 42.82 24.77 -16.48
C GLU A 166 41.46 25.32 -15.99
N LYS A 167 41.17 26.58 -16.32
CA LYS A 167 39.99 27.31 -15.82
C LYS A 167 38.66 26.65 -16.18
N ASN A 168 38.50 26.17 -17.41
CA ASN A 168 37.24 25.59 -17.88
C ASN A 168 36.95 24.26 -17.19
N LEU A 169 37.96 23.38 -17.10
CA LEU A 169 37.86 22.11 -16.41
C LEU A 169 37.61 22.29 -14.91
N LYS A 170 38.31 23.23 -14.26
CA LYS A 170 38.09 23.57 -12.84
C LYS A 170 36.65 24.01 -12.58
N ARG A 171 36.11 24.91 -13.40
CA ARG A 171 34.72 25.39 -13.29
C ARG A 171 33.70 24.28 -13.51
N TYR A 172 33.95 23.36 -14.44
CA TYR A 172 33.11 22.18 -14.64
C TYR A 172 33.08 21.27 -13.40
N ILE A 173 34.25 20.96 -12.83
CA ILE A 173 34.39 20.15 -11.62
C ILE A 173 33.68 20.80 -10.43
N GLU A 174 33.88 22.12 -10.22
CA GLU A 174 33.23 22.85 -9.14
C GLU A 174 31.70 22.71 -9.21
N LYS A 175 31.13 22.78 -10.42
CA LYS A 175 29.69 22.58 -10.65
C LYS A 175 29.22 21.15 -10.35
N GLU A 176 29.99 20.13 -10.71
CA GLU A 176 29.64 18.73 -10.38
C GLU A 176 29.78 18.46 -8.88
N MET A 177 30.76 19.06 -8.21
CA MET A 177 30.93 18.99 -6.75
C MET A 177 29.78 19.68 -6.02
N GLU A 178 29.27 20.79 -6.54
CA GLU A 178 28.08 21.46 -6.00
C GLU A 178 26.86 20.53 -6.03
N LYS A 179 26.61 19.85 -7.17
CA LYS A 179 25.52 18.86 -7.27
C LYS A 179 25.67 17.74 -6.25
N LEU A 180 26.87 17.20 -6.09
CA LEU A 180 27.14 16.16 -5.09
C LEU A 180 26.84 16.65 -3.67
N TYR A 181 27.25 17.88 -3.34
CA TYR A 181 27.00 18.47 -2.04
C TYR A 181 25.50 18.66 -1.77
N ILE A 182 24.74 19.09 -2.78
CA ILE A 182 23.27 19.16 -2.71
C ILE A 182 22.67 17.79 -2.40
N ILE A 183 23.09 16.73 -3.10
CA ILE A 183 22.60 15.36 -2.89
C ILE A 183 22.94 14.87 -1.48
N LYS A 184 24.20 15.06 -1.04
CA LYS A 184 24.67 14.66 0.29
C LYS A 184 23.87 15.38 1.39
N ASN A 185 23.65 16.68 1.24
CA ASN A 185 22.84 17.45 2.17
C ASN A 185 21.37 17.01 2.18
N ALA A 186 20.78 16.70 1.02
CA ALA A 186 19.41 16.20 0.96
C ALA A 186 19.26 14.86 1.70
N ILE A 187 20.23 13.96 1.57
CA ILE A 187 20.25 12.66 2.27
C ILE A 187 20.42 12.84 3.79
N ASN A 188 21.31 13.74 4.22
CA ASN A 188 21.48 14.06 5.63
C ASN A 188 20.20 14.65 6.25
N LYS A 189 19.56 15.62 5.57
CA LYS A 189 18.28 16.19 6.02
C LYS A 189 17.18 15.12 6.10
N ARG A 190 17.14 14.17 5.16
CA ARG A 190 16.21 13.05 5.23
C ARG A 190 16.47 12.17 6.46
N LYS A 191 17.75 11.89 6.77
CA LYS A 191 18.12 11.13 7.97
C LYS A 191 17.66 11.83 9.25
N GLU A 192 17.94 13.13 9.38
CA GLU A 192 17.50 13.93 10.52
C GLU A 192 15.99 13.88 10.69
N TYR A 193 15.24 14.08 9.60
CA TYR A 193 13.79 13.97 9.61
C TYR A 193 13.29 12.60 10.10
N LEU A 194 13.86 11.51 9.57
CA LEU A 194 13.48 10.15 9.95
C LEU A 194 13.83 9.83 11.42
N ASN A 195 14.88 10.42 11.97
CA ASN A 195 15.22 10.28 13.39
C ASN A 195 14.16 10.93 14.27
N VAL A 196 13.82 12.18 14.00
CA VAL A 196 12.82 12.89 14.81
C VAL A 196 11.44 12.23 14.68
N LEU A 197 11.11 11.70 13.50
CA LEU A 197 9.90 10.91 13.30
C LEU A 197 9.91 9.62 14.14
N ALA A 198 11.05 8.92 14.21
CA ALA A 198 11.20 7.72 15.01
C ALA A 198 11.12 8.01 16.53
N GLU A 199 11.72 9.11 16.98
CA GLU A 199 11.60 9.59 18.37
C GLU A 199 10.14 9.89 18.73
N LEU A 200 9.43 10.58 17.85
CA LEU A 200 8.00 10.88 18.03
C LEU A 200 7.17 9.59 18.13
N MET A 201 7.50 8.58 17.33
CA MET A 201 6.85 7.27 17.37
C MET A 201 7.06 6.55 18.71
N ILE A 202 8.28 6.55 19.23
CA ILE A 202 8.57 5.96 20.53
C ILE A 202 7.84 6.72 21.64
N LYS A 203 7.80 8.05 21.56
CA LYS A 203 7.14 8.88 22.57
C LYS A 203 5.62 8.68 22.61
N GLU A 204 4.96 8.66 21.45
CA GLU A 204 3.50 8.73 21.36
C GLU A 204 2.83 7.38 21.05
N ASN A 205 3.60 6.42 20.52
CA ASN A 205 3.10 5.16 19.97
C ASN A 205 3.91 3.94 20.43
N LEU A 206 4.55 3.99 21.61
CA LEU A 206 5.36 2.88 22.14
C LEU A 206 4.60 1.54 22.17
N GLU A 207 3.37 1.57 22.67
CA GLU A 207 2.55 0.36 22.81
C GLU A 207 2.18 -0.23 21.44
N PHE A 208 1.92 0.63 20.45
CA PHE A 208 1.67 0.21 19.07
C PHE A 208 2.93 -0.38 18.42
N LEU A 209 4.12 0.14 18.72
CA LEU A 209 5.38 -0.46 18.23
C LEU A 209 5.62 -1.87 18.79
N LYS A 210 5.11 -2.17 19.99
CA LYS A 210 5.18 -3.50 20.62
C LYS A 210 4.09 -4.44 20.12
N THR A 211 2.85 -3.96 20.07
CA THR A 211 1.67 -4.82 19.83
C THR A 211 1.32 -4.93 18.35
N GLY A 212 1.57 -3.86 17.58
CA GLY A 212 1.10 -3.69 16.20
C GLY A 212 -0.36 -3.28 16.07
N LEU A 213 -1.06 -3.04 17.20
CA LEU A 213 -2.50 -2.79 17.23
C LEU A 213 -2.80 -1.39 17.79
N ASN A 214 -3.89 -0.79 17.28
CA ASN A 214 -4.48 0.45 17.79
C ASN A 214 -3.50 1.64 17.89
N PRO A 215 -2.95 2.12 16.76
CA PRO A 215 -2.04 3.26 16.76
C PRO A 215 -2.72 4.55 17.26
N LYS A 216 -2.06 5.26 18.17
CA LYS A 216 -2.42 6.64 18.50
C LYS A 216 -2.15 7.53 17.29
N ARG A 217 -3.22 8.09 16.73
CA ARG A 217 -3.11 8.95 15.55
C ARG A 217 -2.56 10.33 15.90
N LEU A 218 -1.49 10.71 15.20
CA LEU A 218 -0.85 12.01 15.30
C LEU A 218 -1.42 12.99 14.28
N GLY A 219 -1.63 14.23 14.69
CA GLY A 219 -2.01 15.31 13.78
C GLY A 219 -0.83 15.77 12.93
N ILE A 220 -0.99 15.86 11.61
CA ILE A 220 0.05 16.34 10.69
C ILE A 220 0.56 17.73 11.11
N ARG A 221 -0.33 18.63 11.55
CA ARG A 221 0.04 19.98 12.01
C ARG A 221 0.86 19.97 13.30
N GLU A 222 0.59 19.04 14.19
CA GLU A 222 1.28 18.91 15.47
C GLU A 222 2.68 18.34 15.24
N ALA A 223 2.77 17.27 14.45
CA ALA A 223 4.04 16.72 14.01
C ALA A 223 4.88 17.76 13.24
N ALA A 224 4.27 18.58 12.39
CA ALA A 224 4.95 19.66 11.66
C ALA A 224 5.60 20.69 12.59
N LYS A 225 4.92 21.04 13.71
CA LYS A 225 5.47 21.95 14.73
C LYS A 225 6.67 21.32 15.44
N ILE A 226 6.56 20.05 15.84
CA ILE A 226 7.64 19.31 16.51
C ILE A 226 8.86 19.18 15.60
N LEU A 227 8.62 18.89 14.31
CA LEU A 227 9.65 18.69 13.29
C LEU A 227 10.19 20.00 12.70
N ASN A 228 9.63 21.16 13.07
CA ASN A 228 9.94 22.49 12.53
C ASN A 228 9.96 22.54 10.98
N ILE A 229 8.96 21.94 10.35
CA ILE A 229 8.81 21.88 8.88
C ILE A 229 7.36 22.13 8.48
N SER A 230 7.11 22.34 7.19
CA SER A 230 5.75 22.57 6.70
C SER A 230 4.86 21.32 6.87
N PRO A 231 3.55 21.47 7.17
CA PRO A 231 2.61 20.35 7.20
C PRO A 231 2.56 19.55 5.90
N SER A 232 2.73 20.22 4.75
CA SER A 232 2.85 19.57 3.44
C SER A 232 4.08 18.67 3.32
N THR A 233 5.20 19.05 3.92
CA THR A 233 6.42 18.24 3.96
C THR A 233 6.19 16.98 4.81
N VAL A 234 5.56 17.12 5.98
CA VAL A 234 5.20 15.96 6.82
C VAL A 234 4.28 15.02 6.06
N SER A 235 3.21 15.54 5.45
CA SER A 235 2.23 14.70 4.73
C SER A 235 2.87 13.88 3.61
N ARG A 236 3.72 14.49 2.77
CA ARG A 236 4.42 13.78 1.68
C ARG A 236 5.44 12.78 2.20
N SER A 237 6.14 13.13 3.27
CA SER A 237 7.17 12.30 3.86
C SER A 237 6.59 11.13 4.65
N VAL A 238 5.35 11.21 5.16
CA VAL A 238 4.68 10.13 5.87
C VAL A 238 3.99 9.15 4.92
N SER A 239 3.36 9.64 3.86
CA SER A 239 2.50 8.81 2.98
C SER A 239 3.25 7.74 2.20
N SER A 240 4.55 7.91 1.98
CA SER A 240 5.38 7.07 1.11
C SER A 240 6.49 6.33 1.85
N LYS A 241 6.40 6.23 3.18
CA LYS A 241 7.46 5.65 4.03
C LYS A 241 6.91 4.55 4.89
N TYR A 242 7.78 3.60 5.21
CA TYR A 242 7.45 2.44 6.01
C TYR A 242 8.42 2.29 7.19
N PHE A 243 7.92 1.77 8.29
CA PHE A 243 8.74 1.38 9.42
C PHE A 243 8.50 -0.07 9.79
N MET A 244 9.50 -0.71 10.39
CA MET A 244 9.38 -2.05 10.97
C MET A 244 9.26 -1.95 12.49
N ASN A 245 8.20 -2.51 13.05
CA ASN A 245 7.95 -2.52 14.49
C ASN A 245 8.79 -3.58 15.23
N LEU A 246 8.61 -3.71 16.55
CA LEU A 246 9.37 -4.66 17.38
C LEU A 246 9.04 -6.13 17.07
N LYS A 247 7.82 -6.40 16.59
CA LYS A 247 7.38 -7.71 16.08
C LYS A 247 7.89 -8.03 14.67
N LYS A 248 8.75 -7.17 14.10
CA LYS A 248 9.28 -7.29 12.73
C LYS A 248 8.23 -7.17 11.62
N VAL A 249 7.08 -6.57 11.94
CA VAL A 249 6.04 -6.23 10.98
C VAL A 249 6.34 -4.87 10.35
N THR A 250 6.30 -4.80 9.02
CA THR A 250 6.49 -3.54 8.29
C THR A 250 5.15 -2.86 8.08
N LEU A 251 5.02 -1.62 8.53
CA LEU A 251 3.79 -0.84 8.52
C LEU A 251 4.04 0.52 7.86
N PRO A 252 3.07 1.07 7.13
CA PRO A 252 3.19 2.41 6.56
C PRO A 252 3.15 3.45 7.66
N PHE A 253 3.98 4.49 7.59
CA PHE A 253 3.88 5.62 8.53
C PHE A 253 2.50 6.27 8.47
N ALA A 254 1.79 6.25 7.35
CA ALA A 254 0.40 6.73 7.27
C ALA A 254 -0.54 6.07 8.31
N SER A 255 -0.23 4.86 8.80
CA SER A 255 -1.02 4.16 9.82
C SER A 255 -0.96 4.80 11.21
N VAL A 256 -0.09 5.79 11.45
CA VAL A 256 0.00 6.50 12.74
C VAL A 256 -0.35 7.98 12.64
N PHE A 257 -0.74 8.46 11.46
CA PHE A 257 -1.15 9.85 11.25
C PHE A 257 -2.63 9.93 10.87
N ASN A 258 -3.26 11.04 11.24
CA ASN A 258 -4.61 11.41 10.77
C ASN A 258 -4.54 11.84 9.29
N THR A 259 -4.45 10.87 8.39
CA THR A 259 -4.50 11.07 6.94
C THR A 259 -5.92 10.83 6.42
N LYS A 260 -6.25 11.34 5.22
CA LYS A 260 -7.58 11.07 4.61
C LYS A 260 -7.80 9.57 4.36
N GLU A 261 -6.75 8.87 3.99
CA GLU A 261 -6.73 7.44 3.70
C GLU A 261 -6.96 6.60 4.97
N SER A 262 -6.35 6.97 6.10
CA SER A 262 -6.64 6.32 7.38
C SER A 262 -8.07 6.52 7.86
N GLN A 263 -8.69 7.67 7.57
CA GLN A 263 -10.09 7.96 7.91
C GLN A 263 -11.08 7.16 7.07
N LEU A 264 -10.73 6.82 5.83
CA LEU A 264 -11.56 5.98 4.96
C LEU A 264 -11.58 4.53 5.48
N ASN A 265 -10.42 3.97 5.79
CA ASN A 265 -10.33 2.60 6.30
C ASN A 265 -11.03 2.46 7.68
N GLU A 266 -10.82 3.42 8.60
CA GLU A 266 -11.52 3.41 9.90
C GLU A 266 -13.04 3.49 9.73
N LYS A 267 -13.51 4.28 8.76
CA LYS A 267 -14.94 4.35 8.47
C LYS A 267 -15.45 3.00 7.98
N GLU A 268 -14.75 2.29 7.10
CA GLU A 268 -15.16 0.96 6.65
C GLU A 268 -15.22 -0.06 7.80
N PHE A 269 -14.18 -0.12 8.65
CA PHE A 269 -14.17 -1.00 9.82
C PHE A 269 -15.32 -0.70 10.79
N ILE A 270 -15.59 0.58 11.05
CA ILE A 270 -16.72 0.99 11.89
C ILE A 270 -18.04 0.63 11.22
N PHE A 271 -18.17 0.79 9.90
CA PHE A 271 -19.37 0.42 9.16
C PHE A 271 -19.63 -1.08 9.21
N ASP A 272 -18.60 -1.91 9.01
CA ASP A 272 -18.71 -3.36 9.09
C ASP A 272 -19.06 -3.83 10.51
N PHE A 273 -18.44 -3.23 11.53
CA PHE A 273 -18.77 -3.51 12.92
C PHE A 273 -20.22 -3.13 13.25
N ILE A 274 -20.66 -1.95 12.81
CA ILE A 274 -22.05 -1.50 12.99
C ILE A 274 -23.03 -2.40 12.20
N LYS A 275 -22.65 -2.87 11.02
CA LYS A 275 -23.47 -3.77 10.19
C LYS A 275 -23.67 -5.13 10.85
N LYS A 276 -22.65 -5.68 11.52
CA LYS A 276 -22.73 -6.92 12.30
C LYS A 276 -23.59 -6.79 13.57
N HIS A 277 -23.64 -5.58 14.16
CA HIS A 277 -24.31 -5.32 15.44
C HIS A 277 -25.45 -4.30 15.33
N MET A 278 -26.25 -4.41 14.25
CA MET A 278 -27.26 -3.40 13.91
C MET A 278 -28.38 -3.27 14.95
N ASP A 279 -28.67 -4.37 15.66
CA ASP A 279 -29.75 -4.47 16.66
C ASP A 279 -29.40 -3.90 18.04
N ILE A 280 -28.12 -3.54 18.26
CA ILE A 280 -27.64 -3.01 19.54
C ILE A 280 -27.93 -1.51 19.65
N SER A 281 -28.26 -0.99 20.83
CA SER A 281 -28.49 0.45 21.03
C SER A 281 -27.24 1.30 20.74
N ASP A 282 -27.44 2.49 20.18
CA ASP A 282 -26.34 3.37 19.73
C ASP A 282 -25.33 3.72 20.85
N SER A 283 -25.81 3.79 22.11
CA SER A 283 -24.96 4.09 23.28
C SER A 283 -24.16 2.89 23.77
N LYS A 284 -24.66 1.67 23.54
CA LYS A 284 -23.92 0.44 23.88
C LYS A 284 -22.91 0.12 22.77
N LEU A 285 -23.31 0.35 21.52
CA LEU A 285 -22.42 0.17 20.37
C LEU A 285 -21.25 1.16 20.36
N SER A 286 -21.45 2.41 20.80
CA SER A 286 -20.32 3.34 20.97
C SER A 286 -19.31 2.88 22.02
N LYS A 287 -19.77 2.23 23.09
CA LYS A 287 -18.88 1.65 24.12
C LYS A 287 -18.16 0.42 23.60
N MET A 288 -18.87 -0.48 22.92
CA MET A 288 -18.25 -1.67 22.31
C MET A 288 -17.20 -1.30 21.26
N ILE A 289 -17.44 -0.24 20.48
CA ILE A 289 -16.44 0.24 19.51
C ILE A 289 -15.22 0.86 20.21
N ASP A 290 -15.42 1.52 21.35
CA ASP A 290 -14.31 2.00 22.20
C ASP A 290 -13.58 0.85 22.90
N GLU A 291 -14.28 -0.20 23.33
CA GLU A 291 -13.71 -1.34 24.05
C GLU A 291 -13.01 -2.35 23.12
N GLU A 292 -13.61 -2.69 21.98
CA GLU A 292 -13.12 -3.72 21.06
C GLU A 292 -12.22 -3.16 19.96
N LEU A 293 -12.54 -1.98 19.44
CA LEU A 293 -11.77 -1.34 18.37
C LEU A 293 -10.87 -0.21 18.89
N ASN A 294 -10.98 0.19 20.16
CA ASN A 294 -10.25 1.31 20.76
C ASN A 294 -10.47 2.63 20.00
N ILE A 295 -11.65 2.78 19.37
CA ILE A 295 -12.04 3.97 18.61
C ILE A 295 -13.11 4.73 19.39
N LYS A 296 -12.76 5.93 19.88
CA LYS A 296 -13.72 6.82 20.53
C LYS A 296 -14.66 7.47 19.53
N ILE A 297 -15.91 7.00 19.49
CA ILE A 297 -16.97 7.61 18.71
C ILE A 297 -18.17 8.01 19.57
N SER A 298 -18.81 9.12 19.20
CA SER A 298 -20.00 9.58 19.89
C SER A 298 -21.24 8.76 19.49
N ARG A 299 -22.24 8.67 20.38
CA ARG A 299 -23.56 8.10 20.06
C ARG A 299 -24.17 8.72 18.79
N ARG A 300 -23.98 10.03 18.57
CA ARG A 300 -24.47 10.74 17.37
C ARG A 300 -23.77 10.25 16.09
N THR A 301 -22.49 9.93 16.17
CA THR A 301 -21.69 9.37 15.06
C THR A 301 -22.19 7.97 14.69
N VAL A 302 -22.45 7.12 15.70
CA VAL A 302 -23.03 5.78 15.49
C VAL A 302 -24.39 5.86 14.80
N ASN A 303 -25.27 6.75 15.27
CA ASN A 303 -26.61 6.94 14.69
C ASN A 303 -26.51 7.38 13.21
N LYS A 304 -25.62 8.34 12.92
CA LYS A 304 -25.34 8.79 11.55
C LYS A 304 -24.91 7.63 10.65
N TYR A 305 -23.98 6.78 11.12
CA TYR A 305 -23.48 5.65 10.33
C TYR A 305 -24.53 4.55 10.14
N LYS A 306 -25.33 4.22 11.16
CA LYS A 306 -26.49 3.31 10.99
C LYS A 306 -27.49 3.79 9.96
N ASN A 307 -27.82 5.09 9.97
CA ASN A 307 -28.75 5.67 8.99
C ASN A 307 -28.17 5.63 7.57
N GLN A 308 -26.85 5.81 7.42
CA GLN A 308 -26.18 5.68 6.12
C GLN A 308 -26.21 4.23 5.62
N ILE A 309 -26.04 3.24 6.50
CA ILE A 309 -26.15 1.82 6.12
C ILE A 309 -27.59 1.46 5.73
N LYS A 310 -28.59 1.90 6.51
CA LYS A 310 -30.02 1.65 6.22
C LYS A 310 -30.50 2.29 4.92
N ARG A 311 -29.91 3.41 4.52
CA ARG A 311 -30.23 4.09 3.26
C ARG A 311 -29.57 3.44 2.05
N GLY A 312 -28.71 2.45 2.24
CA GLY A 312 -28.03 1.71 1.17
C GLY A 312 -27.17 2.63 0.32
N MET A 313 -26.02 3.05 0.87
CA MET A 313 -24.99 3.91 0.26
C MET A 313 -25.49 5.02 -0.68
#